data_AF-A0A894TB36-F1
#
_entry.id   AF-A0A894TB36-F1
#
_cell.length_a   1.000
_cell.length_b   1.000
_cell.length_c   1.000
_cell.angle_alpha   90.00
_cell.angle_beta   90.00
_cell.angle_gamma   90.00
#
_symmetry.space_group_name_H-M   'P 1'
#
loop_
_entity.id
_entity.type
_entity.pdbx_description
1 polymer ?
#
loop_
_entity_poly.entity_id
_entity_poly.type
_entity_poly.pdbx_seq_one_letter_code
_entity_poly.pdbx_strand_id
1 'polypeptide(L)' 'MAKPKLRLTFNIIIGILALTYIGLVILLDFTNNIWFMTFLFIVMILHILKAIFAPKKNRSDEYRNY' A
#
# COMPACT_ATOMS: atom_id res chain seq x y z
N MET A 1 -0.38 16.00 8.84
CA MET A 1 -1.67 15.26 8.84
C MET A 1 -1.63 14.24 9.98
N ALA A 2 -2.72 14.05 10.74
CA ALA A 2 -2.71 13.08 11.86
C ALA A 2 -2.32 11.68 11.35
N LYS A 3 -1.34 11.03 12.00
CA LYS A 3 -0.83 9.66 11.68
C LYS A 3 -1.90 8.65 11.24
N PRO A 4 -3.11 8.58 11.85
CA PRO A 4 -4.18 7.68 11.39
C PRO A 4 -4.78 8.03 10.01
N LYS A 5 -4.91 9.32 9.67
CA LYS A 5 -5.47 9.75 8.36
C LYS A 5 -4.56 9.32 7.21
N LEU A 6 -3.24 9.38 7.40
CA LEU A 6 -2.27 8.99 6.37
C LEU A 6 -2.34 7.48 6.07
N ARG A 7 -2.49 6.65 7.11
CA ARG A 7 -2.67 5.19 6.97
C ARG A 7 -3.92 4.83 6.17
N LEU A 8 -5.02 5.56 6.40
CA LEU A 8 -6.27 5.38 5.65
C LEU A 8 -6.07 5.73 4.17
N THR A 9 -5.45 6.87 3.88
CA THR A 9 -5.17 7.32 2.50
C THR A 9 -4.33 6.29 1.74
N PHE A 10 -3.25 5.76 2.34
CA PHE A 10 -2.44 4.71 1.70
C PHE A 10 -3.25 3.44 1.40
N ASN A 11 -4.13 3.01 2.31
CA ASN A 11 -4.99 1.84 2.07
C ASN A 11 -5.98 2.09 0.92
N ILE A 12 -6.57 3.28 0.83
CA ILE A 12 -7.48 3.66 -0.26
C ILE A 12 -6.73 3.66 -1.60
N ILE A 13 -5.53 4.24 -1.65
CA ILE A 13 -4.70 4.28 -2.87
C ILE A 13 -4.39 2.85 -3.34
N ILE A 14 -3.94 1.97 -2.45
CA ILE A 14 -3.63 0.57 -2.78
C ILE A 14 -4.87 -0.16 -3.28
N GLY A 15 -6.04 0.07 -2.67
CA GLY A 15 -7.31 -0.52 -3.08
C GLY A 15 -7.72 -0.08 -4.49
N ILE A 16 -7.63 1.22 -4.80
CA ILE A 16 -7.91 1.75 -6.14
C ILE A 16 -6.91 1.16 -7.15
N LEU A 17 -5.62 1.08 -6.80
CA LEU A 17 -4.59 0.51 -7.67
C LEU A 17 -4.91 -0.94 -8.05
N ALA A 18 -5.34 -1.74 -7.08
CA ALA A 18 -5.72 -3.13 -7.29
C ALA A 18 -6.97 -3.27 -8.16
N LEU A 19 -7.99 -2.45 -7.93
CA LEU A 19 -9.21 -2.42 -8.75
C LEU A 19 -8.92 -2.04 -10.20
N THR A 20 -8.09 -1.02 -10.42
CA THR A 20 -7.67 -0.61 -11.76
C THR A 20 -6.90 -1.72 -12.48
N TYR A 21 -5.99 -2.40 -11.78
CA TYR A 21 -5.23 -3.51 -12.37
C TYR A 21 -6.14 -4.69 -12.74
N ILE A 22 -7.06 -5.08 -11.86
CA ILE A 22 -8.05 -6.14 -12.14
C ILE A 22 -8.93 -5.75 -13.33
N GLY A 23 -9.40 -4.50 -13.39
CA GLY A 23 -10.19 -4.00 -14.52
C GLY A 23 -9.42 -4.01 -15.85
N LEU A 24 -8.15 -3.62 -15.83
CA LEU A 24 -7.27 -3.68 -17.01
C LEU A 24 -7.05 -5.12 -17.48
N VAL A 25 -6.81 -6.05 -16.56
CA VAL A 25 -6.62 -7.47 -16.89
C VAL A 25 -7.89 -8.07 -17.52
N ILE A 26 -9.06 -7.81 -16.94
CA ILE A 26 -10.33 -8.38 -17.42
C ILE A 26 -10.79 -7.75 -18.75
N LEU A 27 -10.64 -6.44 -18.91
CA LEU A 27 -11.19 -5.72 -20.08
C LEU A 27 -10.26 -5.72 -21.29
N LEU A 28 -8.94 -5.68 -21.07
CA LEU A 28 -7.95 -5.56 -22.16
C LEU A 28 -7.15 -6.85 -22.40
N ASP A 29 -7.47 -7.93 -21.68
CA ASP A 29 -6.67 -9.18 -21.63
C ASP A 29 -5.17 -8.87 -21.47
N PHE A 30 -4.90 -7.88 -20.62
CA PHE A 30 -3.58 -7.31 -20.45
C PHE A 30 -2.76 -8.17 -19.49
N THR A 31 -2.63 -9.45 -19.85
CA THR A 31 -2.04 -10.50 -19.03
C THR A 31 -0.58 -10.69 -19.46
N ASN A 32 0.27 -9.71 -19.12
CA ASN A 32 1.72 -9.81 -19.35
C ASN A 32 2.44 -9.99 -18.01
N ASN A 33 3.22 -11.08 -17.90
CA ASN A 33 3.99 -11.41 -16.70
C ASN A 33 4.92 -10.27 -16.26
N ILE A 34 5.48 -9.50 -17.19
CA ILE A 34 6.34 -8.35 -16.86
C ILE A 34 5.51 -7.28 -16.14
N TRP A 35 4.32 -6.97 -16.66
CA TRP A 35 3.44 -5.97 -16.07
C TRP A 35 2.88 -6.39 -14.71
N PHE A 36 2.60 -7.69 -14.52
CA PHE A 36 2.22 -8.23 -13.22
C PHE A 36 3.37 -8.08 -12.21
N MET A 37 4.61 -8.40 -12.60
CA MET A 37 5.77 -8.21 -11.73
C MET A 37 6.00 -6.73 -11.39
N THR A 38 5.84 -5.83 -12.35
CA THR A 38 5.90 -4.38 -12.12
C THR A 38 4.81 -3.92 -11.15
N PHE A 39 3.58 -4.41 -11.29
CA PHE A 39 2.48 -4.10 -10.39
C PHE A 39 2.79 -4.55 -8.94
N LEU A 40 3.27 -5.78 -8.77
CA LEU A 40 3.68 -6.29 -7.45
C LEU A 40 4.79 -5.43 -6.83
N PHE A 41 5.77 -5.01 -7.64
CA PHE A 41 6.86 -4.14 -7.18
C PHE A 41 6.36 -2.78 -6.70
N ILE A 42 5.42 -2.17 -7.42
CA ILE A 42 4.79 -0.89 -7.01
C ILE A 42 4.00 -1.05 -5.71
N VAL A 43 3.22 -2.13 -5.56
CA VAL A 43 2.47 -2.41 -4.33
C VAL A 43 3.41 -2.61 -3.14
N MET A 44 4.53 -3.29 -3.35
CA MET A 44 5.57 -3.50 -2.34
C MET A 44 6.17 -2.16 -1.88
N ILE A 45 6.55 -1.29 -2.83
CA ILE A 45 7.07 0.05 -2.53
C ILE A 45 6.05 0.85 -1.72
N LEU A 46 4.77 0.85 -2.12
CA LEU A 46 3.71 1.53 -1.38
C LEU A 46 3.54 1.01 0.05
N HIS A 47 3.71 -0.29 0.26
CA HIS A 47 3.71 -0.88 1.61
C HIS A 47 4.88 -0.40 2.46
N ILE A 48 6.08 -0.31 1.87
CA ILE A 48 7.28 0.22 2.55
C ILE A 48 7.08 1.71 2.88
N LEU A 49 6.60 2.53 1.94
CA LEU A 49 6.30 3.93 2.19
C LEU A 49 5.26 4.10 3.30
N LYS A 50 4.19 3.29 3.29
CA LYS A 50 3.18 3.27 4.37
C LYS A 50 3.83 2.98 5.72
N ALA A 51 4.79 2.07 5.78
CA ALA A 51 5.52 1.74 7.01
C ALA A 51 6.45 2.88 7.48
N ILE A 52 7.07 3.62 6.56
CA ILE A 52 7.97 4.74 6.88
C ILE A 52 7.20 6.00 7.29
N PHE A 53 6.15 6.36 6.55
CA PHE A 53 5.39 7.59 6.77
C PHE A 53 4.37 7.47 7.92
N ALA A 54 3.82 6.28 8.11
CA ALA A 54 2.88 6.00 9.18
C ALA A 54 3.30 4.71 9.91
N PRO A 55 4.48 4.72 10.57
CA PRO A 55 4.94 3.58 11.33
C PRO A 55 3.86 3.27 12.36
N LYS A 56 3.42 2.02 12.35
CA LYS A 56 2.52 1.53 13.39
C LYS A 56 3.28 1.74 14.70
N LYS A 57 2.81 2.66 15.55
CA LYS A 57 3.39 2.88 16.88
C LYS A 57 3.45 1.52 17.55
N ASN A 58 4.64 0.99 17.77
CA ASN A 58 4.78 -0.28 18.46
C ASN A 58 4.33 -0.07 19.90
N ARG A 59 3.55 -1.01 20.43
CA ARG A 59 3.02 -0.97 21.79
C ARG A 59 4.14 -0.90 22.85
N SER A 60 5.38 -1.21 22.46
CA SER A 60 6.59 -1.12 23.29
C SER A 60 7.02 0.30 23.65
N ASP A 61 6.63 1.32 22.87
CA ASP A 61 7.06 2.70 23.14
C ASP A 61 6.28 3.36 24.28
N GLU A 62 5.20 2.72 24.75
CA GLU A 62 4.38 3.19 25.87
C GLU A 62 5.01 2.83 27.22
N TYR A 63 5.88 1.82 27.28
CA TYR A 63 6.46 1.31 28.52
C TYR A 63 7.81 1.95 28.92
N ARG A 64 8.31 2.93 28.14
CA ARG A 64 9.58 3.61 28.41
C ARG A 64 9.42 4.96 29.16
N ASN A 65 8.19 5.31 29.55
CA ASN A 65 7.86 6.56 30.25
C ASN A 65 7.19 6.32 31.62
N TYR A 66 7.51 5.21 32.30
CA TYR A 66 7.18 4.99 33.71
C TYR A 66 8.41 4.55 34.47
#